data_AF-A0A1C3VHP7-F1
#
_entry.id   AF-A0A1C3VHP7-F1
#
_cell.length_a   1.000
_cell.length_b   1.000
_cell.length_c   1.000
_cell.angle_alpha   90.00
_cell.angle_beta   90.00
_cell.angle_gamma   90.00
#
_symmetry.space_group_name_H-M   'P 1'
#
loop_
_entity.id
_entity.type
_entity.pdbx_description
1 polymer ?
#
loop_
_entity_poly.entity_id
_entity_poly.type
_entity_poly.pdbx_seq_one_letter_code
_entity_poly.pdbx_strand_id
1 'polypeptide(L)'
;MGDNVHLIVFCDGTWNTPDQTEAGLPASTNVVKLRNALAAEDKGGEEQRVYYHPGVGTDGGWWDRIAGGGLGEGLDNNIMSGYNWLARNYEVGAKIWLFGFSRGAFTVRSLGGMISRCGLLKTAGMDEKTIWAAVEALFQNYRTPEASAKLVKATKAMPFHGVKTGDAAKQSIPIHFIGVWDTVGALGVPNDMALLNLIDDPAKHSFHNTSLSPIVANARHAIAIDEMRQSFTPTLWTNVDDRLTVKQIWFPGVHGDVGGGYGRCDLSDGALKWMIDEVRGLDLNFRENIETQLSPYPLGQLHDSVTGVFKFLKTRPRDVPLFSRNNGVLHESALERHDNPPIAQGIYWKTRVIEPKGEATIDVFARERWNRTGLYLRAGVRYKFSASGEWMDSNITCPPSGTRDGRFHLGEAVQIASSLWGKGEQLLTKLTGNHQVDFWYTKREEQYPWFSLIGVVANGFLPAEKPEDQLNYAPHEVFEIGAGAYFTPKSSGYLYAFANDAWQTYDNNRGSVKLTVSCA
;
A
#
# COMPACT_ATOMS: atom_id res chain seq x y z
N MET A 1 -18.96 -32.58 -20.63
CA MET A 1 -18.31 -32.02 -19.42
C MET A 1 -17.16 -31.22 -19.96
N GLY A 2 -17.19 -29.90 -19.80
CA GLY A 2 -16.07 -29.06 -20.24
C GLY A 2 -14.98 -29.14 -19.19
N ASP A 3 -13.75 -29.39 -19.61
CA ASP A 3 -12.58 -29.44 -18.75
C ASP A 3 -12.45 -28.08 -18.04
N ASN A 4 -12.54 -28.08 -16.71
CA ASN A 4 -12.55 -26.87 -15.88
C ASN A 4 -11.12 -26.42 -15.58
N VAL A 5 -10.37 -25.99 -16.61
CA VAL A 5 -8.99 -25.51 -16.48
C VAL A 5 -8.91 -24.31 -15.52
N HIS A 6 -7.85 -24.27 -14.69
CA HIS A 6 -7.53 -23.14 -13.84
C HIS A 6 -6.48 -22.26 -14.52
N LEU A 7 -6.80 -20.99 -14.78
CA LEU A 7 -5.87 -20.01 -15.33
C LEU A 7 -5.40 -19.08 -14.21
N ILE A 8 -4.12 -19.17 -13.87
CA ILE A 8 -3.57 -18.54 -12.68
C ILE A 8 -2.51 -17.52 -13.07
N VAL A 9 -2.78 -16.24 -12.79
CA VAL A 9 -1.89 -15.11 -13.07
C VAL A 9 -1.23 -14.67 -11.78
N PHE A 10 0.09 -14.68 -11.76
CA PHE A 10 0.92 -14.15 -10.69
C PHE A 10 1.67 -12.90 -11.17
N CYS A 11 1.51 -11.77 -10.48
CA CYS A 11 2.28 -10.57 -10.73
C CYS A 11 3.04 -10.16 -9.46
N ASP A 12 4.37 -10.16 -9.53
CA ASP A 12 5.20 -9.86 -8.37
C ASP A 12 5.37 -8.35 -8.11
N GLY A 13 5.84 -8.01 -6.92
CA GLY A 13 6.25 -6.66 -6.53
C GLY A 13 7.44 -6.16 -7.35
N THR A 14 7.56 -4.85 -7.51
CA THR A 14 8.68 -4.24 -8.25
C THR A 14 9.99 -4.45 -7.51
N TRP A 15 11.08 -4.63 -8.25
CA TRP A 15 12.42 -4.96 -7.75
C TRP A 15 12.56 -6.38 -7.19
N ASN A 16 11.51 -7.19 -7.24
CA ASN A 16 11.57 -8.59 -6.83
C ASN A 16 11.85 -9.51 -8.02
N THR A 17 12.93 -10.29 -7.90
CA THR A 17 13.19 -11.43 -8.78
C THR A 17 12.99 -12.74 -8.01
N PRO A 18 12.62 -13.84 -8.70
CA PRO A 18 12.42 -15.13 -8.04
C PRO A 18 13.65 -15.65 -7.27
N ASP A 19 14.84 -15.28 -7.74
CA ASP A 19 16.16 -15.67 -7.24
C ASP A 19 16.80 -14.64 -6.30
N GLN A 20 16.04 -13.63 -5.84
CA GLN A 20 16.55 -12.59 -4.96
C GLN A 20 17.07 -13.16 -3.63
N THR A 21 18.15 -12.56 -3.13
CA THR A 21 18.77 -12.93 -1.85
C THR A 21 18.98 -11.70 -0.96
N GLU A 22 18.87 -11.89 0.34
CA GLU A 22 19.20 -10.90 1.36
C GLU A 22 20.22 -11.51 2.33
N ALA A 23 21.40 -10.88 2.43
CA ALA A 23 22.50 -11.38 3.28
C ALA A 23 22.84 -12.87 3.06
N GLY A 24 22.73 -13.34 1.80
CA GLY A 24 22.99 -14.74 1.42
C GLY A 24 21.84 -15.71 1.65
N LEU A 25 20.70 -15.25 2.19
CA LEU A 25 19.48 -16.04 2.33
C LEU A 25 18.55 -15.83 1.14
N PRO A 26 17.88 -16.88 0.61
CA PRO A 26 16.79 -16.70 -0.34
C PRO A 26 15.69 -15.81 0.25
N ALA A 27 15.28 -14.80 -0.49
CA ALA A 27 14.35 -13.78 -0.02
C ALA A 27 13.11 -13.69 -0.92
N SER A 28 12.61 -14.82 -1.44
CA SER A 28 11.47 -14.84 -2.38
C SER A 28 10.19 -14.24 -1.80
N THR A 29 9.38 -13.62 -2.67
CA THR A 29 8.06 -13.09 -2.31
C THR A 29 7.03 -14.20 -2.10
N ASN A 30 5.92 -13.86 -1.47
CA ASN A 30 4.77 -14.76 -1.30
C ASN A 30 4.10 -15.09 -2.64
N VAL A 31 4.21 -14.22 -3.65
CA VAL A 31 3.77 -14.50 -5.03
C VAL A 31 4.56 -15.69 -5.59
N VAL A 32 5.90 -15.63 -5.50
CA VAL A 32 6.79 -16.71 -5.98
C VAL A 32 6.61 -17.98 -5.16
N LYS A 33 6.55 -17.87 -3.83
CA LYS A 33 6.32 -19.03 -2.94
C LYS A 33 4.98 -19.71 -3.25
N LEU A 34 3.89 -18.96 -3.40
CA LEU A 34 2.56 -19.51 -3.73
C LEU A 34 2.57 -20.18 -5.11
N ARG A 35 3.17 -19.55 -6.12
CA ARG A 35 3.34 -20.14 -7.46
C ARG A 35 4.09 -21.47 -7.40
N ASN A 36 5.22 -21.51 -6.69
CA ASN A 36 6.03 -22.72 -6.55
C ASN A 36 5.35 -23.81 -5.70
N ALA A 37 4.33 -23.45 -4.92
CA ALA A 37 3.56 -24.37 -4.11
C ALA A 37 2.44 -25.07 -4.89
N LEU A 38 2.02 -24.55 -6.05
CA LEU A 38 0.93 -25.13 -6.84
C LEU A 38 1.25 -26.55 -7.32
N ALA A 39 0.23 -27.41 -7.30
CA ALA A 39 0.27 -28.68 -8.02
C ALA A 39 0.06 -28.44 -9.53
N ALA A 40 0.45 -29.41 -10.37
CA ALA A 40 0.19 -29.34 -11.81
C ALA A 40 -1.31 -29.43 -12.13
N GLU A 41 -2.06 -30.19 -11.32
CA GLU A 41 -3.49 -30.43 -11.48
C GLU A 41 -4.23 -30.17 -10.16
N ASP A 42 -5.52 -29.87 -10.27
CA ASP A 42 -6.43 -29.81 -9.13
C ASP A 42 -6.75 -31.22 -8.59
N LYS A 43 -7.66 -31.31 -7.60
CA LYS A 43 -8.05 -32.63 -7.05
C LYS A 43 -8.91 -33.46 -8.00
N GLY A 44 -9.53 -32.84 -9.00
CA GLY A 44 -10.32 -33.48 -10.04
C GLY A 44 -9.49 -33.93 -11.25
N GLY A 45 -8.21 -33.57 -11.32
CA GLY A 45 -7.32 -33.83 -12.47
C GLY A 45 -7.33 -32.70 -13.51
N GLU A 46 -7.91 -31.54 -13.18
CA GLU A 46 -7.97 -30.39 -14.09
C GLU A 46 -6.64 -29.60 -14.05
N GLU A 47 -6.17 -29.18 -15.21
CA GLU A 47 -4.89 -28.48 -15.33
C GLU A 47 -4.89 -27.12 -14.59
N GLN A 48 -3.81 -26.84 -13.85
CA GLN A 48 -3.54 -25.55 -13.23
C GLN A 48 -2.46 -24.79 -14.04
N ARG A 49 -2.91 -24.07 -15.07
CA ARG A 49 -2.04 -23.38 -16.02
C ARG A 49 -1.61 -22.01 -15.47
N VAL A 50 -0.30 -21.77 -15.44
CA VAL A 50 0.30 -20.62 -14.73
C VAL A 50 0.91 -19.62 -15.68
N TYR A 51 0.61 -18.34 -15.45
CA TYR A 51 1.35 -17.19 -15.96
C TYR A 51 2.03 -16.46 -14.81
N TYR A 52 3.33 -16.22 -14.94
CA TYR A 52 4.09 -15.44 -13.99
C TYR A 52 4.71 -14.24 -14.68
N HIS A 53 4.42 -13.06 -14.15
CA HIS A 53 5.07 -11.83 -14.53
C HIS A 53 6.05 -11.42 -13.42
N PRO A 54 7.36 -11.29 -13.71
CA PRO A 54 8.29 -10.75 -12.73
C PRO A 54 7.98 -9.27 -12.45
N GLY A 55 8.47 -8.74 -11.34
CA GLY A 55 8.25 -7.34 -11.00
C GLY A 55 8.62 -6.38 -12.13
N VAL A 56 7.98 -5.21 -12.19
CA VAL A 56 8.43 -4.15 -13.11
C VAL A 56 9.93 -3.87 -12.86
N GLY A 57 10.75 -3.76 -13.91
CA GLY A 57 12.18 -3.45 -13.80
C GLY A 57 13.16 -4.63 -13.75
N THR A 58 12.73 -5.88 -13.96
CA THR A 58 13.59 -7.08 -13.85
C THR A 58 14.19 -7.59 -15.17
N ASP A 59 13.73 -7.11 -16.34
CA ASP A 59 14.18 -7.62 -17.65
C ASP A 59 15.06 -6.62 -18.43
N GLY A 60 16.28 -7.06 -18.75
CA GLY A 60 17.14 -6.48 -19.80
C GLY A 60 17.95 -5.26 -19.37
N GLY A 61 19.18 -5.16 -19.89
CA GLY A 61 20.17 -4.15 -19.55
C GLY A 61 19.59 -2.73 -19.52
N TRP A 62 19.65 -2.13 -18.34
CA TRP A 62 19.21 -0.80 -17.95
C TRP A 62 19.48 0.35 -18.94
N TRP A 63 20.44 0.23 -19.86
CA TRP A 63 20.76 1.28 -20.83
C TRP A 63 19.81 1.35 -22.04
N ASP A 64 19.30 0.22 -22.53
CA ASP A 64 18.55 0.20 -23.81
C ASP A 64 17.12 0.76 -23.68
N ARG A 65 16.58 0.86 -22.46
CA ARG A 65 15.22 1.38 -22.21
C ARG A 65 15.18 2.85 -21.78
N ILE A 66 16.31 3.44 -21.37
CA ILE A 66 16.37 4.83 -20.88
C ILE A 66 16.23 5.85 -22.02
N ALA A 67 16.57 5.49 -23.26
CA ALA A 67 16.39 6.39 -24.41
C ALA A 67 14.92 6.60 -24.82
N GLY A 68 13.96 5.87 -24.23
CA GLY A 68 12.54 5.86 -24.65
C GLY A 68 11.51 6.45 -23.68
N GLY A 69 11.87 6.87 -22.46
CA GLY A 69 10.98 7.67 -21.60
C GLY A 69 9.76 6.98 -20.95
N GLY A 70 9.81 5.68 -20.61
CA GLY A 70 8.63 4.93 -20.13
C GLY A 70 8.79 4.20 -18.78
N LEU A 71 8.52 4.86 -17.64
CA LEU A 71 8.33 4.15 -16.36
C LEU A 71 6.88 3.72 -16.13
N GLY A 72 5.89 4.51 -16.58
CA GLY A 72 4.47 4.15 -16.57
C GLY A 72 4.08 3.09 -17.61
N GLU A 73 4.85 3.00 -18.70
CA GLU A 73 4.67 1.99 -19.76
C GLU A 73 4.87 0.56 -19.23
N GLY A 74 5.69 0.35 -18.19
CA GLY A 74 5.95 -0.98 -17.63
C GLY A 74 4.71 -1.64 -17.01
N LEU A 75 3.99 -0.94 -16.13
CA LEU A 75 2.79 -1.52 -15.49
C LEU A 75 1.65 -1.73 -16.49
N ASP A 76 1.47 -0.78 -17.40
CA ASP A 76 0.45 -0.84 -18.45
C ASP A 76 0.71 -2.05 -19.36
N ASN A 77 1.96 -2.28 -19.75
CA ASN A 77 2.39 -3.47 -20.50
C ASN A 77 2.16 -4.78 -19.72
N ASN A 78 2.38 -4.79 -18.40
CA ASN A 78 2.13 -5.99 -17.58
C ASN A 78 0.64 -6.34 -17.53
N ILE A 79 -0.24 -5.34 -17.40
CA ILE A 79 -1.70 -5.53 -17.43
C ILE A 79 -2.12 -6.08 -18.79
N MET A 80 -1.66 -5.46 -19.88
CA MET A 80 -1.96 -5.91 -21.25
C MET A 80 -1.43 -7.32 -21.54
N SER A 81 -0.24 -7.65 -21.04
CA SER A 81 0.37 -8.98 -21.22
C SER A 81 -0.40 -10.06 -20.46
N GLY A 82 -0.79 -9.81 -19.21
CA GLY A 82 -1.66 -10.71 -18.44
C GLY A 82 -3.03 -10.88 -19.10
N TYR A 83 -3.62 -9.79 -19.62
CA TYR A 83 -4.87 -9.85 -20.38
C TYR A 83 -4.74 -10.69 -21.65
N ASN A 84 -3.68 -10.47 -22.44
CA ASN A 84 -3.43 -11.23 -23.67
C ASN A 84 -3.22 -12.72 -23.36
N TRP A 85 -2.47 -13.05 -22.31
CA TRP A 85 -2.28 -14.44 -21.90
C TRP A 85 -3.60 -15.10 -21.52
N LEU A 86 -4.45 -14.44 -20.74
CA LEU A 86 -5.79 -14.94 -20.42
C LEU A 86 -6.65 -15.10 -21.68
N ALA A 87 -6.68 -14.09 -22.55
CA ALA A 87 -7.46 -14.12 -23.80
C ALA A 87 -7.06 -15.27 -24.75
N ARG A 88 -5.81 -15.73 -24.69
CA ARG A 88 -5.31 -16.88 -25.47
C ARG A 88 -5.62 -18.23 -24.87
N ASN A 89 -5.62 -18.31 -23.54
CA ASN A 89 -5.72 -19.58 -22.83
C ASN A 89 -7.13 -19.84 -22.29
N TYR A 90 -8.03 -18.86 -22.38
CA TYR A 90 -9.38 -18.99 -21.85
C TYR A 90 -10.25 -19.92 -22.69
N GLU A 91 -10.71 -20.96 -22.01
CA GLU A 91 -11.72 -21.89 -22.49
C GLU A 91 -13.02 -21.69 -21.71
N VAL A 92 -14.16 -22.03 -22.32
CA VAL A 92 -15.46 -21.79 -21.69
C VAL A 92 -15.57 -22.64 -20.42
N GLY A 93 -15.68 -21.97 -19.27
CA GLY A 93 -15.75 -22.61 -17.95
C GLY A 93 -14.47 -22.47 -17.12
N ALA A 94 -13.36 -21.99 -17.72
CA ALA A 94 -12.10 -21.84 -17.02
C ALA A 94 -12.20 -20.87 -15.82
N LYS A 95 -11.59 -21.24 -14.69
CA LYS A 95 -11.54 -20.42 -13.48
C LYS A 95 -10.33 -19.48 -13.55
N ILE A 96 -10.56 -18.18 -13.49
CA ILE A 96 -9.49 -17.16 -13.47
C ILE A 96 -9.09 -16.81 -12.03
N TRP A 97 -7.82 -16.99 -11.72
CA TRP A 97 -7.20 -16.70 -10.43
C TRP A 97 -6.13 -15.64 -10.59
N LEU A 98 -6.21 -14.55 -9.84
CA LEU A 98 -5.25 -13.46 -9.94
C LEU A 98 -4.56 -13.23 -8.59
N PHE A 99 -3.24 -13.30 -8.57
CA PHE A 99 -2.42 -13.11 -7.38
C PHE A 99 -1.38 -12.01 -7.59
N GLY A 100 -1.22 -11.12 -6.61
CA GLY A 100 -0.15 -10.14 -6.71
C GLY A 100 0.25 -9.48 -5.40
N PHE A 101 1.48 -8.99 -5.36
CA PHE A 101 2.05 -8.26 -4.23
C PHE A 101 2.41 -6.85 -4.65
N SER A 102 2.16 -5.85 -3.79
CA SER A 102 2.63 -4.47 -4.00
C SER A 102 2.09 -3.87 -5.32
N ARG A 103 2.94 -3.44 -6.24
CA ARG A 103 2.55 -3.03 -7.60
C ARG A 103 2.04 -4.19 -8.46
N GLY A 104 2.47 -5.42 -8.22
CA GLY A 104 1.87 -6.60 -8.81
C GLY A 104 0.42 -6.79 -8.38
N ALA A 105 0.06 -6.43 -7.14
CA ALA A 105 -1.33 -6.38 -6.68
C ALA A 105 -2.14 -5.33 -7.43
N PHE A 106 -1.56 -4.15 -7.71
CA PHE A 106 -2.17 -3.15 -8.59
C PHE A 106 -2.42 -3.72 -9.99
N THR A 107 -1.43 -4.43 -10.56
CA THR A 107 -1.53 -5.05 -11.88
C THR A 107 -2.70 -6.04 -11.95
N VAL A 108 -2.80 -7.00 -11.01
CA VAL A 108 -3.89 -7.99 -11.04
C VAL A 108 -5.27 -7.40 -10.75
N ARG A 109 -5.35 -6.39 -9.87
CA ARG A 109 -6.61 -5.68 -9.63
C ARG A 109 -7.05 -4.91 -10.88
N SER A 110 -6.11 -4.26 -11.56
CA SER A 110 -6.39 -3.52 -12.81
C SER A 110 -6.73 -4.45 -13.96
N LEU A 111 -6.07 -5.62 -14.05
CA LEU A 111 -6.42 -6.68 -14.99
C LEU A 111 -7.87 -7.14 -14.77
N GLY A 112 -8.25 -7.38 -13.51
CA GLY A 112 -9.63 -7.72 -13.19
C GLY A 112 -10.64 -6.61 -13.55
N GLY A 113 -10.27 -5.34 -13.32
CA GLY A 113 -11.03 -4.17 -13.74
C GLY A 113 -11.19 -4.08 -15.26
N MET A 114 -10.12 -4.33 -16.01
CA MET A 114 -10.12 -4.34 -17.47
C MET A 114 -11.04 -5.42 -18.01
N ILE A 115 -10.95 -6.66 -17.51
CA ILE A 115 -11.85 -7.76 -17.88
C ILE A 115 -13.31 -7.41 -17.55
N SER A 116 -13.56 -6.85 -16.38
CA SER A 116 -14.91 -6.43 -15.97
C SER A 116 -15.50 -5.39 -16.92
N ARG A 117 -14.70 -4.46 -17.40
CA ARG A 117 -15.19 -3.34 -18.20
C ARG A 117 -15.28 -3.67 -19.69
N CYS A 118 -14.29 -4.38 -20.18
CA CYS A 118 -14.08 -4.61 -21.60
C CYS A 118 -14.48 -6.03 -22.06
N GLY A 119 -14.69 -6.97 -21.13
CA GLY A 119 -14.83 -8.39 -21.44
C GLY A 119 -13.47 -9.06 -21.67
N LEU A 120 -13.48 -10.33 -22.09
CA LEU A 120 -12.26 -11.07 -22.47
C LEU A 120 -12.28 -11.40 -23.97
N LEU A 121 -11.29 -10.89 -24.69
CA LEU A 121 -11.17 -11.04 -26.15
C LEU A 121 -11.04 -12.52 -26.52
N LYS A 122 -11.77 -12.97 -27.55
CA LYS A 122 -11.60 -14.29 -28.14
C LYS A 122 -10.60 -14.21 -29.29
N THR A 123 -9.44 -14.83 -29.13
CA THR A 123 -8.31 -14.66 -30.07
C THR A 123 -8.28 -15.66 -31.22
N ALA A 124 -9.08 -16.74 -31.15
CA ALA A 124 -9.08 -17.79 -32.16
C ALA A 124 -9.34 -17.25 -33.59
N GLY A 125 -8.37 -17.46 -34.49
CA GLY A 125 -8.43 -17.02 -35.88
C GLY A 125 -7.95 -15.59 -36.14
N MET A 126 -7.43 -14.89 -35.13
CA MET A 126 -6.80 -13.58 -35.27
C MET A 126 -5.28 -13.72 -35.37
N ASP A 127 -4.61 -12.86 -36.14
CA ASP A 127 -3.15 -12.76 -36.15
C ASP A 127 -2.62 -11.94 -34.97
N GLU A 128 -1.34 -12.10 -34.66
CA GLU A 128 -0.66 -11.46 -33.53
C GLU A 128 -0.80 -9.93 -33.50
N LYS A 129 -0.67 -9.27 -34.66
CA LYS A 129 -0.73 -7.82 -34.75
C LYS A 129 -2.14 -7.34 -34.43
N THR A 130 -3.16 -8.04 -34.94
CA THR A 130 -4.56 -7.73 -34.68
C THR A 130 -4.92 -7.96 -33.21
N ILE A 131 -4.40 -9.02 -32.58
CA ILE A 131 -4.63 -9.28 -31.15
C ILE A 131 -4.07 -8.14 -30.31
N TRP A 132 -2.81 -7.76 -30.49
CA TRP A 132 -2.18 -6.71 -29.69
C TRP A 132 -2.84 -5.33 -29.91
N ALA A 133 -3.20 -4.99 -31.15
CA ALA A 133 -3.93 -3.76 -31.43
C ALA A 133 -5.30 -3.73 -30.73
N ALA A 134 -6.00 -4.87 -30.65
CA ALA A 134 -7.25 -4.98 -29.91
C ALA A 134 -7.03 -4.84 -28.39
N VAL A 135 -6.02 -5.52 -27.83
CA VAL A 135 -5.67 -5.43 -26.40
C VAL A 135 -5.33 -3.99 -26.01
N GLU A 136 -4.51 -3.30 -26.80
CA GLU A 136 -4.15 -1.91 -26.58
C GLU A 136 -5.38 -1.00 -26.63
N ALA A 137 -6.25 -1.14 -27.63
CA ALA A 137 -7.49 -0.37 -27.72
C ALA A 137 -8.42 -0.58 -26.51
N LEU A 138 -8.54 -1.83 -26.03
CA LEU A 138 -9.33 -2.17 -24.85
C LEU A 138 -8.71 -1.60 -23.58
N PHE A 139 -7.38 -1.60 -23.48
CA PHE A 139 -6.66 -1.01 -22.37
C PHE A 139 -6.85 0.51 -22.33
N GLN A 140 -6.69 1.20 -23.46
CA GLN A 140 -6.95 2.64 -23.55
C GLN A 140 -8.41 2.99 -23.19
N ASN A 141 -9.38 2.17 -23.61
CA ASN A 141 -10.76 2.36 -23.19
C ASN A 141 -10.95 2.10 -21.68
N TYR A 142 -10.24 1.14 -21.09
CA TYR A 142 -10.24 0.89 -19.65
C TYR A 142 -9.64 2.07 -18.86
N ARG A 143 -8.59 2.71 -19.40
CA ARG A 143 -7.95 3.89 -18.80
C ARG A 143 -8.72 5.19 -19.06
N THR A 144 -9.78 5.17 -19.88
CA THR A 144 -10.65 6.33 -20.04
C THR A 144 -11.60 6.45 -18.83
N PRO A 145 -11.80 7.65 -18.23
CA PRO A 145 -12.78 7.85 -17.16
C PRO A 145 -14.17 7.30 -17.52
N GLU A 146 -14.91 6.79 -16.53
CA GLU A 146 -16.18 6.07 -16.78
C GLU A 146 -17.20 6.88 -17.58
N ALA A 147 -17.35 8.17 -17.28
CA ALA A 147 -18.27 9.07 -17.97
C ALA A 147 -17.96 9.25 -19.47
N SER A 148 -16.71 9.02 -19.89
CA SER A 148 -16.24 9.30 -21.26
C SER A 148 -15.91 8.04 -22.06
N ALA A 149 -15.85 6.87 -21.41
CA ALA A 149 -15.43 5.66 -22.10
C ALA A 149 -16.55 5.08 -22.97
N LYS A 150 -16.12 4.46 -24.07
CA LYS A 150 -17.05 3.83 -25.00
C LYS A 150 -17.49 2.48 -24.45
N LEU A 151 -18.78 2.18 -24.63
CA LEU A 151 -19.31 0.85 -24.39
C LEU A 151 -18.65 -0.13 -25.38
N VAL A 152 -17.91 -1.11 -24.85
CA VAL A 152 -17.31 -2.17 -25.66
C VAL A 152 -18.40 -3.16 -26.05
N LYS A 153 -18.57 -3.37 -27.36
CA LYS A 153 -19.50 -4.35 -27.93
C LYS A 153 -18.75 -5.39 -28.74
N ALA A 154 -19.20 -6.64 -28.69
CA ALA A 154 -18.64 -7.68 -29.51
C ALA A 154 -18.95 -7.44 -31.00
N THR A 155 -17.95 -7.58 -31.86
CA THR A 155 -18.12 -7.50 -33.32
C THR A 155 -17.50 -8.72 -33.98
N LYS A 156 -17.74 -8.90 -35.30
CA LYS A 156 -17.05 -9.97 -36.05
C LYS A 156 -15.52 -9.80 -36.04
N ALA A 157 -15.04 -8.56 -36.03
CA ALA A 157 -13.61 -8.24 -36.02
C ALA A 157 -12.99 -8.25 -34.61
N MET A 158 -13.81 -8.13 -33.57
CA MET A 158 -13.40 -8.13 -32.17
C MET A 158 -14.41 -8.96 -31.35
N PRO A 159 -14.34 -10.30 -31.43
CA PRO A 159 -15.22 -11.19 -30.69
C PRO A 159 -14.75 -11.35 -29.24
N PHE A 160 -15.68 -11.65 -28.34
CA PHE A 160 -15.39 -11.85 -26.91
C PHE A 160 -15.94 -13.21 -26.45
N HIS A 161 -15.28 -13.83 -25.47
CA HIS A 161 -15.76 -15.08 -24.88
C HIS A 161 -17.12 -14.88 -24.21
N GLY A 162 -18.09 -15.74 -24.51
CA GLY A 162 -19.42 -15.70 -23.90
C GLY A 162 -20.34 -14.55 -24.36
N VAL A 163 -19.96 -13.77 -25.39
CA VAL A 163 -20.73 -12.58 -25.84
C VAL A 163 -21.14 -12.74 -27.30
N LYS A 164 -22.42 -12.48 -27.61
CA LYS A 164 -22.91 -12.49 -28.99
C LYS A 164 -22.54 -11.19 -29.71
N THR A 165 -22.30 -11.25 -31.01
CA THR A 165 -22.06 -10.08 -31.85
C THR A 165 -23.18 -9.05 -31.68
N GLY A 166 -22.81 -7.80 -31.35
CA GLY A 166 -23.73 -6.69 -31.09
C GLY A 166 -23.98 -6.39 -29.62
N ASP A 167 -23.74 -7.37 -28.73
CA ASP A 167 -23.98 -7.23 -27.29
C ASP A 167 -22.80 -6.57 -26.57
N ALA A 168 -23.07 -6.00 -25.39
CA ALA A 168 -22.04 -5.43 -24.54
C ALA A 168 -21.12 -6.52 -23.97
N ALA A 169 -19.81 -6.29 -24.04
CA ALA A 169 -18.82 -7.26 -23.56
C ALA A 169 -18.55 -7.15 -22.04
N LYS A 170 -18.97 -6.06 -21.41
CA LYS A 170 -18.75 -5.81 -19.98
C LYS A 170 -19.31 -6.96 -19.13
N GLN A 171 -18.58 -7.30 -18.07
CA GLN A 171 -18.98 -8.26 -17.04
C GLN A 171 -19.34 -9.66 -17.55
N SER A 172 -18.86 -10.04 -18.73
CA SER A 172 -19.20 -11.30 -19.40
C SER A 172 -18.48 -12.52 -18.83
N ILE A 173 -17.30 -12.33 -18.23
CA ILE A 173 -16.46 -13.40 -17.70
C ILE A 173 -16.27 -13.22 -16.20
N PRO A 174 -16.63 -14.21 -15.36
CA PRO A 174 -16.38 -14.14 -13.93
C PRO A 174 -14.88 -14.28 -13.62
N ILE A 175 -14.42 -13.59 -12.58
CA ILE A 175 -13.11 -13.81 -11.98
C ILE A 175 -13.34 -14.63 -10.72
N HIS A 176 -12.75 -15.82 -10.66
CA HIS A 176 -13.00 -16.74 -9.55
C HIS A 176 -12.39 -16.23 -8.25
N PHE A 177 -11.17 -15.67 -8.32
CA PHE A 177 -10.45 -15.21 -7.14
C PHE A 177 -9.45 -14.08 -7.44
N ILE A 178 -9.36 -13.09 -6.54
CA ILE A 178 -8.25 -12.13 -6.49
C ILE A 178 -7.60 -12.17 -5.09
N GLY A 179 -6.34 -12.59 -5.00
CA GLY A 179 -5.56 -12.60 -3.77
C GLY A 179 -4.40 -11.61 -3.84
N VAL A 180 -4.36 -10.66 -2.92
CA VAL A 180 -3.31 -9.65 -2.92
C VAL A 180 -2.63 -9.48 -1.57
N TRP A 181 -1.33 -9.20 -1.62
CA TRP A 181 -0.56 -8.73 -0.48
C TRP A 181 -0.25 -7.23 -0.66
N ASP A 182 -0.64 -6.45 0.33
CA ASP A 182 -0.33 -5.05 0.56
C ASP A 182 -0.28 -4.18 -0.72
N THR A 183 -1.43 -4.05 -1.39
CA THR A 183 -1.53 -3.26 -2.64
C THR A 183 -1.07 -1.82 -2.42
N VAL A 184 -0.15 -1.34 -3.26
CA VAL A 184 0.29 0.07 -3.29
C VAL A 184 0.04 0.65 -4.68
N GLY A 185 -0.29 1.94 -4.74
CA GLY A 185 -0.55 2.65 -6.00
C GLY A 185 0.69 2.76 -6.90
N ALA A 186 0.47 2.89 -8.21
CA ALA A 186 1.55 2.92 -9.22
C ALA A 186 2.57 4.06 -9.02
N LEU A 187 2.12 5.21 -8.53
CA LEU A 187 2.92 6.44 -8.36
C LEU A 187 3.66 6.50 -7.01
N GLY A 188 3.41 5.56 -6.10
CA GLY A 188 3.83 5.66 -4.71
C GLY A 188 5.22 5.14 -4.41
N VAL A 189 5.77 4.15 -5.13
CA VAL A 189 7.04 3.52 -4.73
C VAL A 189 8.21 4.14 -5.49
N PRO A 190 9.17 4.81 -4.80
CA PRO A 190 10.40 5.30 -5.41
C PRO A 190 11.12 4.17 -6.12
N ASN A 191 11.48 4.42 -7.37
CA ASN A 191 12.41 3.58 -8.10
C ASN A 191 13.84 4.01 -7.73
N ASP A 192 14.80 3.09 -7.72
CA ASP A 192 16.21 3.37 -7.35
C ASP A 192 16.87 4.48 -8.19
N MET A 193 16.25 4.86 -9.30
CA MET A 193 16.46 6.14 -9.98
C MET A 193 15.36 7.11 -9.58
N ALA A 194 15.53 7.82 -8.46
CA ALA A 194 14.52 8.78 -7.99
C ALA A 194 14.45 10.06 -8.84
N LEU A 195 14.39 9.98 -10.18
CA LEU A 195 14.31 11.14 -11.09
C LEU A 195 13.18 11.03 -12.14
N LEU A 196 12.05 10.41 -11.85
CA LEU A 196 10.93 10.40 -12.82
C LEU A 196 9.54 10.69 -12.23
N ASN A 197 9.45 11.04 -10.94
CA ASN A 197 8.19 11.47 -10.33
C ASN A 197 7.83 12.96 -10.57
N LEU A 198 8.56 13.67 -11.43
CA LEU A 198 8.42 15.13 -11.62
C LEU A 198 7.90 15.55 -13.00
N ILE A 199 7.51 14.62 -13.88
CA ILE A 199 7.08 14.97 -15.25
C ILE A 199 5.82 14.23 -15.73
N ASP A 200 5.31 13.25 -14.98
CA ASP A 200 4.11 12.50 -15.38
C ASP A 200 2.86 12.93 -14.60
N ASP A 201 1.79 13.16 -15.36
CA ASP A 201 0.46 13.52 -14.85
C ASP A 201 -0.08 12.41 -13.92
N PRO A 202 -0.31 12.69 -12.62
CA PRO A 202 -0.85 11.73 -11.66
C PRO A 202 -2.19 11.13 -12.10
N ALA A 203 -3.00 11.89 -12.86
CA ALA A 203 -4.29 11.45 -13.38
C ALA A 203 -4.15 10.33 -14.43
N LYS A 204 -2.97 10.18 -15.05
CA LYS A 204 -2.71 9.12 -16.02
C LYS A 204 -2.38 7.78 -15.36
N HIS A 205 -2.01 7.69 -14.07
CA HIS A 205 -1.55 6.43 -13.45
C HIS A 205 -2.18 6.10 -12.08
N SER A 206 -3.17 6.87 -11.64
CA SER A 206 -4.00 6.53 -10.47
C SER A 206 -4.88 5.30 -10.75
N PHE A 207 -5.36 4.65 -9.68
CA PHE A 207 -6.33 3.55 -9.81
C PHE A 207 -7.55 4.05 -10.58
N HIS A 208 -7.87 3.38 -11.69
CA HIS A 208 -9.11 3.68 -12.44
C HIS A 208 -10.36 3.37 -11.62
N ASN A 209 -10.27 2.39 -10.71
CA ASN A 209 -11.32 2.10 -9.76
C ASN A 209 -10.75 1.38 -8.52
N THR A 210 -10.98 1.93 -7.32
CA THR A 210 -10.71 1.23 -6.06
C THR A 210 -11.85 0.29 -5.67
N SER A 211 -12.98 0.34 -6.38
CA SER A 211 -14.11 -0.57 -6.22
C SER A 211 -13.79 -1.95 -6.81
N LEU A 212 -14.12 -2.99 -6.07
CA LEU A 212 -14.09 -4.37 -6.54
C LEU A 212 -15.33 -4.65 -7.40
N SER A 213 -15.11 -5.09 -8.64
CA SER A 213 -16.19 -5.44 -9.57
C SER A 213 -17.08 -6.58 -9.04
N PRO A 214 -18.39 -6.58 -9.36
CA PRO A 214 -19.28 -7.71 -9.03
C PRO A 214 -18.89 -9.02 -9.71
N ILE A 215 -18.09 -9.01 -10.80
CA ILE A 215 -17.66 -10.26 -11.45
C ILE A 215 -16.62 -11.05 -10.65
N VAL A 216 -16.01 -10.43 -9.64
CA VAL A 216 -15.04 -11.10 -8.78
C VAL A 216 -15.79 -11.90 -7.73
N ALA A 217 -15.76 -13.23 -7.81
CA ALA A 217 -16.49 -14.09 -6.89
C ALA A 217 -15.90 -14.02 -5.47
N ASN A 218 -14.56 -14.07 -5.35
CA ASN A 218 -13.84 -14.07 -4.07
C ASN A 218 -12.65 -13.12 -4.11
N ALA A 219 -12.41 -12.40 -3.01
CA ALA A 219 -11.22 -11.55 -2.90
C ALA A 219 -10.58 -11.58 -1.51
N ARG A 220 -9.25 -11.53 -1.46
CA ARG A 220 -8.45 -11.55 -0.22
C ARG A 220 -7.35 -10.50 -0.32
N HIS A 221 -7.20 -9.70 0.72
CA HIS A 221 -6.13 -8.70 0.82
C HIS A 221 -5.46 -8.81 2.19
N ALA A 222 -4.21 -9.25 2.22
CA ALA A 222 -3.36 -9.20 3.41
C ALA A 222 -2.65 -7.84 3.47
N ILE A 223 -2.77 -7.10 4.57
CA ILE A 223 -2.33 -5.70 4.69
C ILE A 223 -1.29 -5.56 5.81
N ALA A 224 -0.21 -4.82 5.57
CA ALA A 224 0.83 -4.56 6.57
C ALA A 224 0.38 -3.52 7.60
N ILE A 225 0.58 -3.80 8.89
CA ILE A 225 0.22 -2.88 9.97
C ILE A 225 1.33 -1.85 10.22
N ASP A 226 2.61 -2.25 10.14
CA ASP A 226 3.74 -1.48 10.66
C ASP A 226 4.49 -0.67 9.59
N GLU A 227 4.02 -0.67 8.35
CA GLU A 227 4.67 0.06 7.25
C GLU A 227 4.46 1.58 7.38
N MET A 228 5.56 2.31 7.48
CA MET A 228 5.59 3.74 7.75
C MET A 228 6.01 4.59 6.55
N ARG A 229 6.48 4.01 5.45
CA ARG A 229 6.80 4.78 4.25
C ARG A 229 5.50 5.32 3.68
N GLN A 230 5.37 6.65 3.64
CA GLN A 230 4.17 7.34 3.14
C GLN A 230 3.80 6.89 1.72
N SER A 231 4.84 6.62 0.95
CA SER A 231 4.82 6.20 -0.43
C SER A 231 4.30 4.75 -0.62
N PHE A 232 4.20 3.98 0.46
CA PHE A 232 3.63 2.62 0.55
C PHE A 232 2.29 2.60 1.30
N THR A 233 1.50 3.69 1.23
CA THR A 233 0.14 3.67 1.79
C THR A 233 -0.70 2.63 1.04
N PRO A 234 -1.39 1.72 1.75
CA PRO A 234 -2.11 0.63 1.10
C PRO A 234 -3.37 1.16 0.41
N THR A 235 -3.65 0.69 -0.79
CA THR A 235 -4.93 0.95 -1.45
C THR A 235 -5.92 -0.14 -1.09
N LEU A 236 -6.88 0.15 -0.22
CA LEU A 236 -7.95 -0.78 0.15
C LEU A 236 -9.04 -0.85 -0.94
N TRP A 237 -9.86 -1.89 -0.91
CA TRP A 237 -11.16 -1.88 -1.61
C TRP A 237 -12.19 -1.11 -0.78
N THR A 238 -13.00 -0.29 -1.45
CA THR A 238 -13.90 0.69 -0.80
C THR A 238 -15.39 0.30 -0.81
N ASN A 239 -15.80 -0.67 -1.63
CA ASN A 239 -17.20 -1.08 -1.82
C ASN A 239 -17.48 -2.52 -1.37
N VAL A 240 -16.92 -2.92 -0.23
CA VAL A 240 -16.84 -4.35 0.16
C VAL A 240 -17.49 -4.68 1.50
N ASP A 241 -18.09 -3.72 2.19
CA ASP A 241 -18.65 -3.89 3.54
C ASP A 241 -19.72 -5.01 3.60
N ASP A 242 -20.55 -5.14 2.55
CA ASP A 242 -21.61 -6.16 2.48
C ASP A 242 -21.17 -7.46 1.76
N ARG A 243 -19.89 -7.57 1.38
CA ARG A 243 -19.39 -8.68 0.55
C ARG A 243 -18.67 -9.72 1.41
N LEU A 244 -19.41 -10.70 1.94
CA LEU A 244 -18.86 -11.80 2.75
C LEU A 244 -17.74 -12.60 2.07
N THR A 245 -17.69 -12.59 0.73
CA THR A 245 -16.63 -13.25 -0.05
C THR A 245 -15.36 -12.41 -0.21
N VAL A 246 -15.29 -11.23 0.42
CA VAL A 246 -14.14 -10.34 0.45
C VAL A 246 -13.58 -10.27 1.86
N LYS A 247 -12.27 -10.46 2.02
CA LYS A 247 -11.59 -10.28 3.31
C LYS A 247 -10.40 -9.34 3.14
N GLN A 248 -10.37 -8.27 3.93
CA GLN A 248 -9.23 -7.35 4.05
C GLN A 248 -8.66 -7.48 5.47
N ILE A 249 -7.58 -8.25 5.61
CA ILE A 249 -7.06 -8.68 6.90
C ILE A 249 -5.68 -8.07 7.13
N TRP A 250 -5.49 -7.50 8.31
CA TRP A 250 -4.27 -6.81 8.73
C TRP A 250 -3.33 -7.77 9.47
N PHE A 251 -2.07 -7.80 9.05
CA PHE A 251 -1.00 -8.66 9.55
C PHE A 251 0.12 -7.83 10.20
N PRO A 252 0.80 -8.35 11.24
CA PRO A 252 1.94 -7.68 11.83
C PRO A 252 3.08 -7.62 10.82
N GLY A 253 3.86 -6.54 10.85
CA GLY A 253 4.96 -6.37 9.91
C GLY A 253 4.86 -5.15 9.00
N VAL A 254 6.00 -4.80 8.41
CA VAL A 254 6.08 -3.84 7.28
C VAL A 254 5.70 -4.50 5.95
N HIS A 255 5.77 -3.78 4.83
CA HIS A 255 5.34 -4.26 3.51
C HIS A 255 5.88 -5.66 3.13
N GLY A 256 7.19 -5.89 3.30
CA GLY A 256 7.84 -7.17 3.00
C GLY A 256 7.58 -8.28 4.04
N ASP A 257 7.19 -7.91 5.27
CA ASP A 257 6.75 -8.87 6.29
C ASP A 257 5.36 -9.44 6.00
N VAL A 258 4.61 -8.87 5.03
CA VAL A 258 3.32 -9.41 4.58
C VAL A 258 3.42 -9.99 3.18
N GLY A 259 4.15 -9.34 2.27
CA GLY A 259 4.31 -9.80 0.89
C GLY A 259 5.48 -10.75 0.65
N GLY A 260 6.36 -10.95 1.62
CA GLY A 260 7.66 -11.59 1.43
C GLY A 260 8.69 -10.61 0.84
N GLY A 261 9.89 -11.11 0.53
CA GLY A 261 11.00 -10.27 0.09
C GLY A 261 12.17 -10.14 1.07
N TYR A 262 12.03 -10.68 2.28
CA TYR A 262 13.09 -10.75 3.29
C TYR A 262 13.64 -12.17 3.43
N GLY A 263 14.93 -12.28 3.79
CA GLY A 263 15.58 -13.56 4.06
C GLY A 263 15.02 -14.25 5.30
N ARG A 264 14.60 -13.46 6.30
CA ARG A 264 13.79 -13.97 7.42
C ARG A 264 12.32 -13.74 7.11
N CYS A 265 11.57 -14.82 6.99
CA CYS A 265 10.20 -14.79 6.49
C CYS A 265 9.13 -15.21 7.49
N ASP A 266 9.46 -15.28 8.78
CA ASP A 266 8.55 -15.70 9.85
C ASP A 266 7.17 -15.00 9.82
N LEU A 267 7.15 -13.69 9.60
CA LEU A 267 5.91 -12.90 9.51
C LEU A 267 5.20 -13.10 8.17
N SER A 268 5.95 -13.12 7.06
CA SER A 268 5.38 -13.23 5.71
C SER A 268 4.85 -14.64 5.43
N ASP A 269 5.41 -15.67 6.05
CA ASP A 269 4.89 -17.03 6.04
C ASP A 269 3.51 -17.09 6.72
N GLY A 270 3.24 -16.24 7.73
CA GLY A 270 1.91 -16.11 8.33
C GLY A 270 0.86 -15.63 7.33
N ALA A 271 1.18 -14.58 6.57
CA ALA A 271 0.30 -14.06 5.53
C ALA A 271 0.18 -15.01 4.33
N LEU A 272 1.23 -15.75 3.98
CA LEU A 272 1.21 -16.77 2.95
C LEU A 272 0.33 -17.95 3.33
N LYS A 273 0.52 -18.48 4.55
CA LYS A 273 -0.28 -19.58 5.08
C LYS A 273 -1.77 -19.23 5.07
N TRP A 274 -2.13 -18.03 5.54
CA TRP A 274 -3.50 -17.55 5.49
C TRP A 274 -4.07 -17.55 4.06
N MET A 275 -3.31 -17.03 3.09
CA MET A 275 -3.76 -17.02 1.69
C MET A 275 -3.96 -18.44 1.14
N ILE A 276 -3.04 -19.37 1.44
CA ILE A 276 -3.14 -20.78 1.05
C ILE A 276 -4.41 -21.43 1.62
N ASP A 277 -4.69 -21.20 2.91
CA ASP A 277 -5.87 -21.74 3.58
C ASP A 277 -7.16 -21.19 2.97
N GLU A 278 -7.21 -19.90 2.61
CA GLU A 278 -8.37 -19.26 1.96
C GLU A 278 -8.65 -19.83 0.56
N VAL A 279 -7.62 -20.15 -0.23
CA VAL A 279 -7.80 -20.63 -1.61
C VAL A 279 -7.96 -22.14 -1.71
N ARG A 280 -7.45 -22.92 -0.74
CA ARG A 280 -7.75 -24.36 -0.65
C ARG A 280 -9.24 -24.64 -0.50
N GLY A 281 -9.97 -23.72 0.14
CA GLY A 281 -11.42 -23.80 0.26
C GLY A 281 -12.19 -23.53 -1.05
N LEU A 282 -11.49 -23.21 -2.15
CA LEU A 282 -12.07 -22.75 -3.42
C LEU A 282 -11.64 -23.58 -4.65
N ASP A 283 -11.12 -24.78 -4.41
CA ASP A 283 -10.63 -25.76 -5.41
C ASP A 283 -9.23 -25.48 -6.01
N LEU A 284 -8.45 -24.54 -5.47
CA LEU A 284 -7.04 -24.42 -5.87
C LEU A 284 -6.19 -25.44 -5.11
N ASN A 285 -5.41 -26.23 -5.85
CA ASN A 285 -4.64 -27.34 -5.29
C ASN A 285 -3.14 -27.04 -5.23
N PHE A 286 -2.48 -27.66 -4.26
CA PHE A 286 -1.07 -27.45 -3.96
C PHE A 286 -0.33 -28.78 -3.87
N ARG A 287 0.99 -28.74 -4.03
CA ARG A 287 1.87 -29.88 -3.77
C ARG A 287 1.67 -30.35 -2.33
N GLU A 288 1.83 -31.65 -2.12
CA GLU A 288 1.77 -32.22 -0.77
C GLU A 288 2.85 -31.63 0.13
N ASN A 289 2.54 -31.52 1.42
CA ASN A 289 3.48 -31.08 2.47
C ASN A 289 4.06 -29.66 2.28
N ILE A 290 3.38 -28.75 1.56
CA ILE A 290 3.82 -27.34 1.51
C ILE A 290 3.77 -26.66 2.89
N GLU A 291 2.87 -27.08 3.79
CA GLU A 291 2.77 -26.54 5.15
C GLU A 291 4.06 -26.76 5.95
N THR A 292 4.78 -27.86 5.72
CA THR A 292 6.02 -28.18 6.46
C THR A 292 7.21 -27.33 6.00
N GLN A 293 7.03 -26.56 4.93
CA GLN A 293 8.03 -25.63 4.39
C GLN A 293 7.79 -24.19 4.85
N LEU A 294 6.70 -23.93 5.58
CA LEU A 294 6.37 -22.63 6.16
C LEU A 294 6.69 -22.64 7.64
N SER A 295 7.20 -21.51 8.15
CA SER A 295 7.49 -21.33 9.57
C SER A 295 6.87 -20.03 10.09
N PRO A 296 5.52 -19.91 10.07
CA PRO A 296 4.86 -18.71 10.55
C PRO A 296 5.12 -18.53 12.04
N TYR A 297 5.70 -17.39 12.43
CA TYR A 297 5.95 -17.08 13.84
C TYR A 297 5.55 -15.63 14.14
N PRO A 298 4.38 -15.41 14.79
CA PRO A 298 3.84 -14.07 15.07
C PRO A 298 4.76 -13.14 15.85
N LEU A 299 5.68 -13.71 16.63
CA LEU A 299 6.67 -13.01 17.45
C LEU A 299 8.05 -12.92 16.75
N GLY A 300 8.11 -13.25 15.46
CA GLY A 300 9.31 -13.16 14.64
C GLY A 300 9.84 -11.74 14.49
N GLN A 301 10.94 -11.62 13.74
CA GLN A 301 11.60 -10.34 13.51
C GLN A 301 10.66 -9.35 12.82
N LEU A 302 10.50 -8.16 13.42
CA LEU A 302 9.86 -7.02 12.78
C LEU A 302 10.93 -6.25 12.00
N HIS A 303 10.81 -6.20 10.68
CA HIS A 303 11.79 -5.50 9.86
C HIS A 303 11.54 -3.99 9.88
N ASP A 304 12.60 -3.19 9.71
CA ASP A 304 12.49 -1.75 9.47
C ASP A 304 12.61 -1.50 7.96
N SER A 305 11.52 -1.03 7.35
CA SER A 305 11.50 -0.69 5.93
C SER A 305 11.97 0.74 5.64
N VAL A 306 12.15 1.58 6.67
CA VAL A 306 12.64 2.96 6.55
C VAL A 306 14.17 2.96 6.59
N THR A 307 14.77 2.32 5.59
CA THR A 307 16.22 2.17 5.45
C THR A 307 16.73 2.81 4.15
N GLY A 308 18.06 2.99 4.02
CA GLY A 308 18.66 3.58 2.81
C GLY A 308 18.06 4.93 2.43
N VAL A 309 17.62 5.06 1.17
CA VAL A 309 16.98 6.29 0.66
C VAL A 309 15.68 6.64 1.40
N PHE A 310 14.95 5.65 1.91
CA PHE A 310 13.68 5.87 2.61
C PHE A 310 13.85 6.59 3.95
N LYS A 311 15.03 6.57 4.57
CA LYS A 311 15.34 7.38 5.77
C LYS A 311 15.19 8.87 5.54
N PHE A 312 15.42 9.31 4.31
CA PHE A 312 15.35 10.71 3.94
C PHE A 312 13.94 11.11 3.51
N LEU A 313 13.09 10.15 3.13
CA LEU A 313 11.72 10.42 2.71
C LEU A 313 10.76 10.60 3.90
N LYS A 314 9.60 11.20 3.63
CA LYS A 314 8.55 11.34 4.63
C LYS A 314 7.95 9.99 5.00
N THR A 315 7.70 9.82 6.28
CA THR A 315 6.98 8.68 6.86
C THR A 315 5.61 9.12 7.31
N ARG A 316 4.70 8.16 7.41
CA ARG A 316 3.31 8.38 7.73
C ARG A 316 2.72 7.15 8.42
N PRO A 317 2.04 7.30 9.57
CA PRO A 317 1.27 6.22 10.15
C PRO A 317 0.18 5.71 9.20
N ARG A 318 -0.12 4.41 9.25
CA ARG A 318 -1.29 3.85 8.55
C ARG A 318 -2.56 4.09 9.35
N ASP A 319 -3.69 4.16 8.63
CA ASP A 319 -5.03 4.06 9.20
C ASP A 319 -5.31 2.62 9.61
N VAL A 320 -4.74 2.24 10.75
CA VAL A 320 -4.83 0.87 11.28
C VAL A 320 -6.10 0.74 12.11
N PRO A 321 -6.87 -0.35 11.95
CA PRO A 321 -8.06 -0.61 12.76
C PRO A 321 -7.75 -0.65 14.26
N LEU A 322 -8.77 -0.38 15.08
CA LEU A 322 -8.68 -0.56 16.53
C LEU A 322 -8.21 -1.99 16.84
N PHE A 323 -7.15 -2.11 17.63
CA PHE A 323 -6.64 -3.38 18.15
C PHE A 323 -7.65 -3.92 19.15
N SER A 324 -8.48 -4.85 18.66
CA SER A 324 -9.55 -5.48 19.41
C SER A 324 -9.89 -6.81 18.75
N ARG A 325 -10.03 -7.86 19.57
CA ARG A 325 -10.46 -9.19 19.13
C ARG A 325 -11.84 -9.17 18.45
N ASN A 326 -12.65 -8.15 18.72
CA ASN A 326 -14.01 -8.02 18.19
C ASN A 326 -14.10 -7.35 16.81
N ASN A 327 -13.01 -6.81 16.27
CA ASN A 327 -13.05 -6.07 14.99
C ASN A 327 -13.07 -7.00 13.76
N GLY A 328 -12.61 -8.25 13.88
CA GLY A 328 -12.64 -9.25 12.80
C GLY A 328 -11.73 -9.00 11.59
N VAL A 329 -11.08 -7.83 11.52
CA VAL A 329 -10.17 -7.43 10.44
C VAL A 329 -8.68 -7.56 10.78
N LEU A 330 -8.35 -7.88 12.03
CA LEU A 330 -6.97 -8.17 12.46
C LEU A 330 -6.74 -9.68 12.42
N HIS A 331 -5.64 -10.12 11.83
CA HIS A 331 -5.24 -11.51 11.91
C HIS A 331 -4.84 -11.88 13.34
N GLU A 332 -5.02 -13.15 13.73
CA GLU A 332 -4.65 -13.62 15.07
C GLU A 332 -3.18 -13.39 15.39
N SER A 333 -2.28 -13.45 14.39
CA SER A 333 -0.87 -13.15 14.60
C SER A 333 -0.60 -11.70 15.03
N ALA A 334 -1.42 -10.73 14.60
CA ALA A 334 -1.31 -9.35 15.05
C ALA A 334 -1.78 -9.22 16.51
N LEU A 335 -2.87 -9.93 16.87
CA LEU A 335 -3.43 -9.95 18.22
C LEU A 335 -2.49 -10.65 19.21
N GLU A 336 -1.93 -11.79 18.85
CA GLU A 336 -0.94 -12.51 19.66
C GLU A 336 0.30 -11.63 19.93
N ARG A 337 0.81 -10.95 18.90
CA ARG A 337 1.94 -10.02 19.06
C ARG A 337 1.59 -8.81 19.92
N HIS A 338 0.34 -8.33 19.86
CA HIS A 338 -0.14 -7.23 20.69
C HIS A 338 -0.23 -7.63 22.16
N ASP A 339 -0.74 -8.82 22.45
CA ASP A 339 -0.94 -9.33 23.81
C ASP A 339 0.39 -9.77 24.45
N ASN A 340 1.33 -10.30 23.65
CA ASN A 340 2.61 -10.83 24.12
C ASN A 340 3.77 -10.44 23.18
N PRO A 341 4.19 -9.17 23.13
CA PRO A 341 5.25 -8.73 22.24
C PRO A 341 6.59 -9.38 22.60
N PRO A 342 7.50 -9.59 21.62
CA PRO A 342 8.85 -10.10 21.91
C PRO A 342 9.57 -9.23 22.94
N ILE A 343 10.35 -9.82 23.85
CA ILE A 343 11.08 -9.06 24.90
C ILE A 343 12.08 -8.02 24.36
N ALA A 344 12.54 -8.21 23.13
CA ALA A 344 13.41 -7.27 22.43
C ALA A 344 12.63 -6.04 21.90
N GLN A 345 11.31 -6.08 21.98
CA GLN A 345 10.39 -5.01 21.60
C GLN A 345 9.67 -4.50 22.85
N GLY A 346 9.34 -3.21 22.85
CA GLY A 346 8.45 -2.64 23.85
C GLY A 346 7.00 -3.09 23.63
N ILE A 347 6.05 -2.28 24.10
CA ILE A 347 4.62 -2.54 23.89
C ILE A 347 4.31 -2.47 22.39
N TYR A 348 3.85 -3.58 21.80
CA TYR A 348 3.38 -3.61 20.42
C TYR A 348 1.94 -3.08 20.34
N TRP A 349 1.74 -2.09 19.50
CA TRP A 349 0.46 -1.40 19.33
C TRP A 349 -0.33 -1.05 20.60
N LYS A 350 0.30 -0.35 21.57
CA LYS A 350 -0.39 0.16 22.77
C LYS A 350 -1.73 0.81 22.38
N THR A 351 -2.81 0.35 22.99
CA THR A 351 -4.18 0.73 22.60
C THR A 351 -5.01 1.07 23.83
N ARG A 352 -5.65 2.24 23.78
CA ARG A 352 -6.57 2.72 24.80
C ARG A 352 -7.67 3.54 24.14
N VAL A 353 -8.92 3.21 24.46
CA VAL A 353 -10.07 4.06 24.16
C VAL A 353 -10.41 4.83 25.42
N ILE A 354 -10.71 6.12 25.29
CA ILE A 354 -11.13 6.93 26.43
C ILE A 354 -12.63 6.72 26.61
N GLU A 355 -13.01 6.10 27.73
CA GLU A 355 -14.41 5.94 28.12
C GLU A 355 -15.04 7.30 28.51
N PRO A 356 -16.37 7.43 28.51
CA PRO A 356 -17.04 8.64 28.99
C PRO A 356 -16.54 9.03 30.40
N LYS A 357 -16.17 10.31 30.58
CA LYS A 357 -15.54 10.86 31.81
C LYS A 357 -14.13 10.34 32.13
N GLY A 358 -13.52 9.54 31.26
CA GLY A 358 -12.13 9.12 31.38
C GLY A 358 -11.15 10.17 30.87
N GLU A 359 -9.91 10.06 31.31
CA GLU A 359 -8.78 10.82 30.78
C GLU A 359 -7.52 9.96 30.63
N ALA A 360 -6.62 10.38 29.76
CA ALA A 360 -5.32 9.77 29.56
C ALA A 360 -4.24 10.83 29.44
N THR A 361 -3.15 10.65 30.19
CA THR A 361 -1.95 11.51 30.09
C THR A 361 -0.81 10.72 29.48
N ILE A 362 -0.13 11.29 28.50
CA ILE A 362 0.99 10.71 27.77
C ILE A 362 2.09 11.77 27.62
N ASP A 363 3.35 11.35 27.73
CA ASP A 363 4.48 12.21 27.37
C ASP A 363 4.67 12.20 25.84
N VAL A 364 4.80 13.38 25.25
CA VAL A 364 5.11 13.58 23.83
C VAL A 364 6.53 14.11 23.73
N PHE A 365 7.43 13.30 23.21
CA PHE A 365 8.85 13.62 23.09
C PHE A 365 9.13 14.43 21.82
N ALA A 366 9.91 15.49 21.95
CA ALA A 366 10.18 16.42 20.85
C ALA A 366 11.04 15.81 19.72
N ARG A 367 11.84 14.79 20.05
CA ARG A 367 12.71 14.07 19.10
C ARG A 367 11.95 13.05 18.23
N GLU A 368 10.78 12.63 18.67
CA GLU A 368 9.99 11.63 17.95
C GLU A 368 9.20 12.29 16.82
N ARG A 369 9.47 11.88 15.57
CA ARG A 369 8.68 12.31 14.40
C ARG A 369 7.22 11.88 14.52
N TRP A 370 6.96 10.77 15.19
CA TRP A 370 5.62 10.27 15.44
C TRP A 370 5.54 9.72 16.85
N ASN A 371 5.06 10.52 17.80
CA ASN A 371 4.74 9.98 19.12
C ASN A 371 3.46 9.18 19.01
N ARG A 372 3.61 7.89 19.21
CA ARG A 372 2.49 6.97 19.24
C ARG A 372 1.82 7.02 20.62
N THR A 373 0.72 7.76 20.72
CA THR A 373 0.05 7.97 22.02
C THR A 373 -0.64 6.71 22.54
N GLY A 374 -1.01 5.82 21.61
CA GLY A 374 -1.83 4.64 21.87
C GLY A 374 -3.31 4.95 22.11
N LEU A 375 -3.74 6.21 22.00
CA LEU A 375 -5.14 6.57 22.08
C LEU A 375 -5.83 6.32 20.73
N TYR A 376 -6.96 5.62 20.76
CA TYR A 376 -7.86 5.48 19.62
C TYR A 376 -9.06 6.40 19.79
N LEU A 377 -9.19 7.38 18.90
CA LEU A 377 -10.28 8.36 18.93
C LEU A 377 -11.43 7.88 18.05
N ARG A 378 -12.65 7.95 18.58
CA ARG A 378 -13.87 7.55 17.87
C ARG A 378 -14.41 8.74 17.07
N ALA A 379 -14.87 8.48 15.84
CA ALA A 379 -15.56 9.46 15.02
C ALA A 379 -16.77 10.05 15.76
N GLY A 380 -16.98 11.36 15.60
CA GLY A 380 -18.11 12.09 16.19
C GLY A 380 -18.00 12.38 17.69
N VAL A 381 -17.04 11.80 18.40
CA VAL A 381 -16.80 12.08 19.82
C VAL A 381 -15.93 13.32 19.95
N ARG A 382 -16.37 14.28 20.77
CA ARG A 382 -15.58 15.49 21.06
C ARG A 382 -14.58 15.20 22.18
N TYR A 383 -13.32 15.51 21.92
CA TYR A 383 -12.23 15.36 22.87
C TYR A 383 -11.68 16.72 23.28
N LYS A 384 -11.28 16.84 24.54
CA LYS A 384 -10.53 17.98 25.08
C LYS A 384 -9.08 17.57 25.28
N PHE A 385 -8.17 18.41 24.77
CA PHE A 385 -6.73 18.26 24.89
C PHE A 385 -6.17 19.37 25.76
N SER A 386 -5.22 19.04 26.62
CA SER A 386 -4.45 20.02 27.39
C SER A 386 -3.01 19.55 27.47
N ALA A 387 -2.07 20.44 27.17
CA ALA A 387 -0.66 20.14 27.22
C ALA A 387 0.08 21.08 28.17
N SER A 388 1.07 20.55 28.88
CA SER A 388 1.88 21.28 29.85
C SER A 388 3.35 20.84 29.81
N GLY A 389 4.22 21.65 30.40
CA GLY A 389 5.67 21.47 30.33
C GLY A 389 6.28 22.24 29.17
N GLU A 390 7.55 21.98 28.92
CA GLU A 390 8.34 22.63 27.87
C GLU A 390 9.26 21.60 27.23
N TRP A 391 9.58 21.83 25.96
CA TRP A 391 10.54 21.04 25.20
C TRP A 391 11.46 21.97 24.40
N MET A 392 12.53 21.44 23.82
CA MET A 392 13.57 22.26 23.20
C MET A 392 13.75 21.92 21.73
N ASP A 393 13.77 22.97 20.90
CA ASP A 393 14.32 22.98 19.55
C ASP A 393 15.78 23.43 19.66
N SER A 394 16.73 22.51 19.48
CA SER A 394 18.15 22.78 19.76
C SER A 394 18.34 23.33 21.19
N ASN A 395 18.66 24.63 21.33
CA ASN A 395 18.84 25.33 22.60
C ASN A 395 17.65 26.26 22.96
N ILE A 396 16.59 26.27 22.17
CA ILE A 396 15.43 27.17 22.32
C ILE A 396 14.33 26.41 23.07
N THR A 397 13.98 26.92 24.25
CA THR A 397 12.85 26.39 25.03
C THR A 397 11.52 26.85 24.44
N CYS A 398 10.63 25.90 24.19
CA CYS A 398 9.34 26.11 23.55
C CYS A 398 8.21 25.55 24.43
N PRO A 399 7.12 26.30 24.63
CA PRO A 399 5.88 25.76 25.21
C PRO A 399 5.14 24.89 24.17
N PRO A 400 4.08 24.15 24.58
CA PRO A 400 3.28 23.36 23.65
C PRO A 400 2.60 24.19 22.55
N SER A 401 2.40 25.49 22.76
CA SER A 401 1.87 26.42 21.74
C SER A 401 2.90 26.82 20.67
N GLY A 402 4.15 26.35 20.78
CA GLY A 402 5.24 26.74 19.88
C GLY A 402 5.71 28.18 20.07
N THR A 403 6.60 28.63 19.18
CA THR A 403 7.04 30.02 19.13
C THR A 403 6.20 30.82 18.13
N ARG A 404 5.85 32.06 18.49
CA ARG A 404 5.04 32.98 17.65
C ARG A 404 5.87 34.04 16.93
N ASP A 405 7.18 34.02 17.07
CA ASP A 405 8.07 35.01 16.48
C ASP A 405 8.26 34.82 14.97
N GLY A 406 7.83 33.69 14.41
CA GLY A 406 7.92 33.40 12.97
C GLY A 406 9.35 33.36 12.44
N ARG A 407 10.34 33.45 13.33
CA ARG A 407 11.76 33.40 13.00
C ARG A 407 12.16 31.94 13.03
N PHE A 408 12.18 31.34 11.84
CA PHE A 408 13.06 30.21 11.63
C PHE A 408 14.49 30.68 11.97
N HIS A 409 15.11 30.12 13.01
CA HIS A 409 16.50 30.39 13.34
C HIS A 409 17.40 29.67 12.33
N LEU A 410 17.40 30.19 11.10
CA LEU A 410 18.05 29.69 9.88
C LEU A 410 19.57 29.49 10.04
N GLY A 411 20.16 30.06 11.10
CA GLY A 411 21.59 30.03 11.38
C GLY A 411 22.16 28.63 11.63
N GLU A 412 21.39 27.70 12.18
CA GLU A 412 21.84 26.31 12.39
C GLU A 412 21.46 25.39 11.21
N ALA A 413 20.30 25.58 10.58
CA ALA A 413 19.88 24.80 9.41
C ALA A 413 20.81 24.98 8.19
N VAL A 414 21.31 26.21 7.97
CA VAL A 414 22.30 26.49 6.90
C VAL A 414 23.68 25.87 7.20
N GLN A 415 24.06 25.78 8.47
CA GLN A 415 25.33 25.13 8.88
C GLN A 415 25.26 23.60 8.86
N ILE A 416 24.09 23.02 9.17
CA ILE A 416 23.85 21.57 9.02
C ILE A 416 23.79 21.21 7.53
N ALA A 417 23.11 22.02 6.72
CA ALA A 417 23.14 21.86 5.28
C ALA A 417 24.61 21.85 4.82
N SER A 418 25.41 22.87 5.15
CA SER A 418 26.82 23.03 4.70
C SER A 418 27.79 21.94 5.15
N SER A 419 27.53 21.25 6.27
CA SER A 419 28.37 20.15 6.75
C SER A 419 27.95 18.77 6.23
N LEU A 420 26.70 18.60 5.81
CA LEU A 420 26.19 17.40 5.12
C LEU A 420 26.45 17.41 3.60
N TRP A 421 26.97 18.53 3.09
CA TRP A 421 27.18 18.83 1.67
C TRP A 421 28.16 17.89 0.94
N GLY A 422 28.99 17.10 1.65
CA GLY A 422 30.11 16.36 1.03
C GLY A 422 29.81 14.97 0.44
N LYS A 423 28.68 14.32 0.75
CA LYS A 423 28.41 12.92 0.29
C LYS A 423 26.98 12.64 -0.19
N GLY A 424 25.97 13.40 0.24
CA GLY A 424 24.58 13.23 -0.19
C GLY A 424 24.20 14.03 -1.44
N GLU A 425 25.00 15.03 -1.81
CA GLU A 425 24.67 16.08 -2.78
C GLU A 425 24.47 15.57 -4.21
N GLN A 426 25.30 14.62 -4.67
CA GLN A 426 25.16 14.08 -6.03
C GLN A 426 24.00 13.11 -6.17
N LEU A 427 23.48 12.57 -5.07
CA LEU A 427 22.26 11.77 -5.08
C LEU A 427 21.06 12.71 -4.95
N LEU A 428 20.98 13.52 -3.89
CA LEU A 428 19.80 14.36 -3.62
C LEU A 428 19.48 15.34 -4.76
N THR A 429 20.47 16.10 -5.23
CA THR A 429 20.29 17.11 -6.30
C THR A 429 19.98 16.47 -7.66
N LYS A 430 20.42 15.23 -7.87
CA LYS A 430 20.21 14.44 -9.10
C LYS A 430 18.94 13.59 -9.06
N LEU A 431 18.25 13.55 -7.91
CA LEU A 431 16.96 12.90 -7.69
C LEU A 431 15.81 13.95 -7.67
N THR A 432 15.99 15.11 -7.05
CA THR A 432 14.81 15.92 -6.65
C THR A 432 14.43 17.10 -7.55
N GLY A 433 15.18 17.43 -8.61
CA GLY A 433 14.78 18.46 -9.60
C GLY A 433 14.03 19.66 -9.01
N ASN A 434 14.65 20.36 -8.04
CA ASN A 434 14.20 21.53 -7.27
C ASN A 434 12.68 21.86 -7.19
N HIS A 435 12.10 21.52 -6.02
CA HIS A 435 11.03 22.22 -5.26
C HIS A 435 10.83 21.54 -3.89
N GLN A 436 11.21 20.26 -3.78
CA GLN A 436 11.14 19.52 -2.53
C GLN A 436 12.18 19.93 -1.49
N VAL A 437 13.33 20.50 -1.89
CA VAL A 437 14.36 20.95 -0.94
C VAL A 437 13.82 22.06 -0.02
N ASP A 438 12.98 22.97 -0.52
CA ASP A 438 12.28 23.96 0.29
C ASP A 438 11.33 23.27 1.30
N PHE A 439 10.60 22.24 0.86
CA PHE A 439 9.66 21.47 1.69
C PHE A 439 10.31 20.64 2.83
N TRP A 440 11.63 20.45 2.80
CA TRP A 440 12.36 19.64 3.79
C TRP A 440 12.85 20.45 4.97
N TYR A 441 12.99 21.76 4.77
CA TYR A 441 13.40 22.72 5.80
C TYR A 441 12.24 23.62 6.25
N THR A 442 11.03 23.44 5.69
CA THR A 442 9.80 24.05 6.22
C THR A 442 9.16 23.18 7.29
N LYS A 443 8.26 23.79 8.06
CA LYS A 443 7.42 23.09 9.06
C LYS A 443 6.69 21.94 8.39
N ARG A 444 6.53 20.84 9.12
CA ARG A 444 5.67 19.74 8.68
C ARG A 444 4.25 20.19 8.36
N GLU A 445 3.67 21.02 9.22
CA GLU A 445 2.36 21.62 9.04
C GLU A 445 2.51 23.14 8.94
N GLU A 446 2.56 23.67 7.73
CA GLU A 446 2.85 25.08 7.46
C GLU A 446 1.83 26.03 8.06
N GLN A 447 0.58 25.58 8.19
CA GLN A 447 -0.54 26.34 8.76
C GLN A 447 -0.46 26.54 10.29
N TYR A 448 0.39 25.79 11.01
CA TYR A 448 0.50 25.87 12.46
C TYR A 448 1.83 26.48 12.92
N PRO A 449 1.93 27.01 14.16
CA PRO A 449 3.16 27.63 14.65
C PRO A 449 4.36 26.68 14.67
N TRP A 450 5.56 27.24 14.56
CA TRP A 450 6.81 26.47 14.67
C TRP A 450 6.90 25.81 16.05
N PHE A 451 7.28 24.53 16.07
CA PHE A 451 7.46 23.73 17.28
C PHE A 451 6.23 23.62 18.20
N SER A 452 5.04 23.96 17.70
CA SER A 452 3.78 23.71 18.40
C SER A 452 3.48 22.21 18.45
N LEU A 453 2.74 21.78 19.48
CA LEU A 453 2.26 20.41 19.61
C LEU A 453 1.12 20.18 18.62
N ILE A 454 1.32 19.27 17.69
CA ILE A 454 0.35 18.89 16.66
C ILE A 454 -0.25 17.52 16.99
N GLY A 455 -1.55 17.38 16.76
CA GLY A 455 -2.27 16.12 16.78
C GLY A 455 -2.59 15.65 15.36
N VAL A 456 -2.43 14.35 15.11
CA VAL A 456 -2.85 13.68 13.88
C VAL A 456 -3.70 12.48 14.24
N VAL A 457 -4.90 12.37 13.66
CA VAL A 457 -5.71 11.16 13.73
C VAL A 457 -5.44 10.34 12.47
N ALA A 458 -4.75 9.22 12.61
CA ALA A 458 -4.44 8.33 11.49
C ALA A 458 -5.70 7.58 11.04
N ASN A 459 -6.47 8.19 10.15
CA ASN A 459 -7.83 7.75 9.76
C ASN A 459 -8.15 7.89 8.25
N GLY A 460 -7.13 8.09 7.41
CA GLY A 460 -7.27 8.22 5.96
C GLY A 460 -8.44 9.08 5.47
N PHE A 461 -8.76 10.19 6.14
CA PHE A 461 -9.89 11.04 5.78
C PHE A 461 -9.65 11.76 4.45
N LEU A 462 -10.48 11.48 3.44
CA LEU A 462 -10.53 12.23 2.17
C LEU A 462 -11.40 13.49 2.36
N PRO A 463 -10.82 14.70 2.42
CA PRO A 463 -11.62 15.91 2.30
C PRO A 463 -12.31 15.93 0.93
N ALA A 464 -13.46 16.58 0.84
CA ALA A 464 -14.14 16.83 -0.42
C ALA A 464 -13.34 17.89 -1.22
N GLU A 465 -12.25 17.48 -1.87
CA GLU A 465 -11.38 18.35 -2.67
C GLU A 465 -11.58 18.17 -4.17
N LYS A 466 -11.16 19.20 -4.93
CA LYS A 466 -11.28 19.26 -6.39
C LYS A 466 -10.30 18.27 -7.05
N PRO A 467 -10.56 17.82 -8.28
CA PRO A 467 -9.72 16.84 -8.97
C PRO A 467 -8.24 17.21 -9.08
N GLU A 468 -7.93 18.51 -9.16
CA GLU A 468 -6.56 19.04 -9.25
C GLU A 468 -5.70 18.87 -7.97
N ASP A 469 -6.30 18.62 -6.81
CA ASP A 469 -5.61 18.45 -5.52
C ASP A 469 -5.52 16.98 -5.07
N GLN A 470 -5.84 16.02 -5.94
CA GLN A 470 -5.87 14.59 -5.62
C GLN A 470 -4.48 14.05 -5.23
N LEU A 471 -4.21 14.01 -3.94
CA LEU A 471 -3.13 13.20 -3.38
C LEU A 471 -3.35 11.73 -3.74
N ASN A 472 -2.27 11.00 -4.05
CA ASN A 472 -2.30 9.55 -4.31
C ASN A 472 -2.65 8.70 -3.06
N TYR A 473 -2.98 9.35 -1.94
CA TYR A 473 -3.37 8.75 -0.69
C TYR A 473 -4.36 9.70 0.00
N ALA A 474 -5.30 9.15 0.78
CA ALA A 474 -6.19 9.98 1.58
C ALA A 474 -5.41 10.68 2.70
N PRO A 475 -5.52 12.00 2.93
CA PRO A 475 -4.83 12.67 4.03
C PRO A 475 -5.38 12.21 5.40
N HIS A 476 -4.69 12.58 6.48
CA HIS A 476 -5.18 12.35 7.85
C HIS A 476 -5.79 13.63 8.38
N GLU A 477 -6.67 13.53 9.37
CA GLU A 477 -7.10 14.74 10.08
C GLU A 477 -5.94 15.25 10.97
N VAL A 478 -5.51 16.48 10.74
CA VAL A 478 -4.42 17.15 11.47
C VAL A 478 -4.97 18.41 12.15
N PHE A 479 -4.53 18.67 13.38
CA PHE A 479 -4.94 19.85 14.14
C PHE A 479 -3.85 20.32 15.11
N GLU A 480 -3.80 21.61 15.40
CA GLU A 480 -2.96 22.13 16.49
C GLU A 480 -3.59 21.77 17.84
N ILE A 481 -2.83 21.07 18.67
CA ILE A 481 -3.19 20.88 20.09
C ILE A 481 -2.76 22.11 20.89
N GLY A 482 -1.56 22.62 20.63
CA GLY A 482 -1.01 23.76 21.36
C GLY A 482 -0.97 23.50 22.87
N ALA A 483 -1.29 24.52 23.68
CA ALA A 483 -1.51 24.36 25.13
C ALA A 483 -2.85 23.68 25.46
N GLY A 484 -3.81 23.69 24.52
CA GLY A 484 -5.07 23.00 24.66
C GLY A 484 -6.01 23.27 23.49
N ALA A 485 -6.81 22.27 23.15
CA ALA A 485 -7.72 22.29 22.00
C ALA A 485 -8.96 21.43 22.25
N TYR A 486 -9.98 21.63 21.42
CA TYR A 486 -11.07 20.67 21.27
C TYR A 486 -11.04 20.12 19.84
N PHE A 487 -11.23 18.82 19.69
CA PHE A 487 -11.27 18.18 18.39
C PHE A 487 -12.32 17.08 18.35
N THR A 488 -13.04 16.97 17.24
CA THR A 488 -14.02 15.92 16.97
C THR A 488 -13.60 15.23 15.67
N PRO A 489 -13.05 14.00 15.73
CA PRO A 489 -12.67 13.28 14.53
C PRO A 489 -13.88 13.02 13.64
N LYS A 490 -13.74 13.23 12.33
CA LYS A 490 -14.74 12.81 11.34
C LYS A 490 -14.64 11.32 11.04
N SER A 491 -13.46 10.74 11.20
CA SER A 491 -13.21 9.30 11.08
C SER A 491 -12.39 8.80 12.26
N SER A 492 -12.67 7.57 12.69
CA SER A 492 -11.98 6.99 13.85
C SER A 492 -10.53 6.65 13.49
N GLY A 493 -9.61 6.74 14.44
CA GLY A 493 -8.21 6.39 14.19
C GLY A 493 -7.33 6.59 15.40
N TYR A 494 -6.07 6.14 15.29
CA TYR A 494 -5.08 6.36 16.34
C TYR A 494 -4.57 7.79 16.35
N LEU A 495 -4.49 8.39 17.53
CA LEU A 495 -3.86 9.68 17.74
C LEU A 495 -2.34 9.53 17.77
N TYR A 496 -1.69 10.30 16.91
CA TYR A 496 -0.28 10.60 16.95
C TYR A 496 -0.07 12.06 17.34
N ALA A 497 1.07 12.36 17.95
CA ALA A 497 1.45 13.73 18.27
C ALA A 497 2.93 14.00 17.96
N PHE A 498 3.28 15.25 17.69
CA PHE A 498 4.66 15.66 17.43
C PHE A 498 4.87 17.16 17.63
N ALA A 499 6.12 17.58 17.81
CA ALA A 499 6.53 18.99 17.71
C ALA A 499 6.58 19.42 16.25
N ASN A 500 5.95 20.55 15.86
CA ASN A 500 5.89 21.02 14.47
C ASN A 500 7.21 21.58 13.95
N ASP A 501 8.17 20.70 13.73
CA ASP A 501 9.53 21.00 13.28
C ASP A 501 9.72 20.63 11.80
N ALA A 502 10.86 20.95 11.20
CA ALA A 502 11.25 20.46 9.89
C ALA A 502 11.59 18.96 9.94
N TRP A 503 11.35 18.27 8.82
CA TRP A 503 11.39 16.79 8.80
C TRP A 503 12.76 16.20 9.18
N GLN A 504 13.85 16.90 8.86
CA GLN A 504 15.23 16.43 9.06
C GLN A 504 15.87 16.91 10.37
N THR A 505 15.25 17.82 11.11
CA THR A 505 15.89 18.49 12.25
C THR A 505 15.64 17.83 13.59
N TYR A 506 14.69 16.89 13.69
CA TYR A 506 14.28 16.22 14.94
C TYR A 506 15.41 15.69 15.84
N ASP A 507 16.59 15.36 15.29
CA ASP A 507 17.73 14.87 16.07
C ASP A 507 18.34 15.90 17.04
N ASN A 508 18.12 17.20 16.83
CA ASN A 508 18.56 18.25 17.76
C ASN A 508 17.51 18.53 18.87
N ASN A 509 16.31 17.96 18.78
CA ASN A 509 15.22 18.22 19.71
C ASN A 509 15.40 17.47 21.03
N ARG A 510 14.96 18.08 22.14
CA ARG A 510 15.11 17.52 23.50
C ARG A 510 13.87 17.75 24.35
N GLY A 511 13.70 16.88 25.35
CA GLY A 511 12.59 16.98 26.30
C GLY A 511 11.27 16.47 25.77
N SER A 512 10.22 16.73 26.54
CA SER A 512 8.87 16.23 26.29
C SER A 512 7.83 17.12 26.94
N VAL A 513 6.63 17.18 26.35
CA VAL A 513 5.46 17.80 26.95
C VAL A 513 4.47 16.74 27.43
N LYS A 514 3.73 17.03 28.51
CA LYS A 514 2.67 16.17 29.01
C LYS A 514 1.36 16.52 28.33
N LEU A 515 0.82 15.60 27.53
CA LEU A 515 -0.48 15.72 26.87
C LEU A 515 -1.54 14.94 27.65
N THR A 516 -2.60 15.63 28.08
CA THR A 516 -3.80 15.02 28.66
C THR A 516 -4.98 15.13 27.70
N VAL A 517 -5.65 14.01 27.46
CA VAL A 517 -6.82 13.90 26.59
C VAL A 517 -7.99 13.35 27.38
N SER A 518 -9.17 13.96 27.25
CA SER A 518 -10.41 13.54 27.91
C SER A 518 -11.61 13.66 26.97
N CYS A 519 -12.67 12.91 27.23
CA CYS A 519 -13.96 13.10 26.55
C CYS A 519 -14.61 14.39 27.06
N ALA A 520 -15.01 15.28 26.15
CA ALA A 520 -15.55 16.60 26.44
C ALA A 520 -17.07 16.60 26.67
#